data_AF-A0A2S6HQT3-F1
#
_entry.id   AF-A0A2S6HQT3-F1
#
_cell.length_a   1.000
_cell.length_b   1.000
_cell.length_c   1.000
_cell.angle_alpha   90.00
_cell.angle_beta   90.00
_cell.angle_gamma   90.00
#
_symmetry.space_group_name_H-M   'P 1'
#
loop_
_entity.id
_entity.type
_entity.pdbx_description
1 polymer ?
#
loop_
_entity_poly.entity_id
_entity_poly.type
_entity_poly.pdbx_seq_one_letter_code
_entity_poly.pdbx_strand_id
1 'polypeptide(L)'
;MNMEINTSAKETVDSLKKIFDKHKNDRICIMATTCCGKSTLHELIPETVDMDDELWPQLTEEEEAHLCQKPWTKEIGDFAGRLVRERVTVKPGHPLFTLILLDCEVLVYLDISDELLAEHCKKRQADFQDAKNINDAIKNTWNKQREMNDRVCYYLKITE
;
A
#
# COMPACT_ATOMS: atom_id res chain seq x y z
N MET A 1 7.72 -21.46 -32.68
CA MET A 1 8.28 -21.60 -31.32
C MET A 1 7.71 -20.43 -30.54
N ASN A 2 6.74 -20.70 -29.67
CA ASN A 2 5.98 -19.63 -29.03
C ASN A 2 6.87 -18.97 -27.98
N MET A 3 7.13 -17.69 -28.20
CA MET A 3 7.91 -16.85 -27.32
C MET A 3 6.93 -16.22 -26.33
N GLU A 4 6.93 -16.71 -25.09
CA GLU A 4 6.16 -16.09 -24.01
C GLU A 4 6.78 -14.74 -23.67
N ILE A 5 6.02 -13.67 -23.90
CA ILE A 5 6.31 -12.32 -23.41
C ILE A 5 5.35 -12.09 -22.26
N ASN A 6 5.85 -12.20 -21.02
CA ASN A 6 5.11 -11.81 -19.82
C ASN A 6 5.30 -10.29 -19.60
N THR A 7 4.25 -9.50 -19.70
CA THR A 7 4.25 -8.07 -19.34
C THR A 7 3.07 -7.77 -18.42
N SER A 8 3.37 -7.55 -17.14
CA SER A 8 2.41 -7.05 -16.15
C SER A 8 3.07 -6.54 -14.83
N ALA A 9 3.87 -7.31 -14.06
CA ALA A 9 4.56 -6.75 -12.88
C ALA A 9 5.69 -5.74 -13.19
N LYS A 10 6.35 -5.89 -14.35
CA LYS A 10 7.50 -5.07 -14.77
C LYS A 10 7.13 -3.61 -15.03
N GLU A 11 5.97 -3.36 -15.63
CA GLU A 11 5.51 -2.00 -15.95
C GLU A 11 5.19 -1.20 -14.69
N THR A 12 4.63 -1.86 -13.67
CA THR A 12 4.44 -1.26 -12.34
C THR A 12 5.78 -0.86 -11.72
N VAL A 13 6.77 -1.77 -11.74
CA VAL A 13 8.12 -1.49 -11.20
C VAL A 13 8.79 -0.33 -11.95
N ASP A 14 8.78 -0.34 -13.28
CA ASP A 14 9.37 0.71 -14.09
C ASP A 14 8.68 2.07 -13.86
N SER A 15 7.36 2.07 -13.65
CA SER A 15 6.60 3.28 -13.33
C SER A 15 6.93 3.82 -11.94
N LEU A 16 7.01 2.94 -10.94
CA LEU A 16 7.40 3.30 -9.57
C LEU A 16 8.81 3.88 -9.54
N LYS A 17 9.79 3.23 -10.18
CA LYS A 17 11.17 3.73 -10.26
C LYS A 17 11.26 5.13 -10.88
N LYS A 18 10.52 5.38 -11.97
CA LYS A 18 10.43 6.72 -12.58
C LYS A 18 9.85 7.77 -11.62
N ILE A 19 8.83 7.41 -10.85
CA ILE A 19 8.25 8.30 -9.83
C ILE A 19 9.30 8.58 -8.74
N PHE A 20 9.97 7.55 -8.23
CA PHE A 20 10.95 7.69 -7.17
C PHE A 20 12.15 8.53 -7.60
N ASP A 21 12.68 8.32 -8.81
CA ASP A 21 13.77 9.13 -9.36
C ASP A 21 13.38 10.61 -9.49
N LYS A 22 12.15 10.87 -9.97
CA LYS A 22 11.61 12.23 -10.11
C LYS A 22 11.44 12.92 -8.75
N HIS A 23 11.12 12.16 -7.71
CA HIS A 23 10.74 12.63 -6.38
C HIS A 23 11.71 12.18 -5.29
N LYS A 24 12.98 11.98 -5.63
CA LYS A 24 13.99 11.36 -4.74
C LYS A 24 14.20 12.09 -3.40
N ASN A 25 13.90 13.38 -3.36
CA ASN A 25 14.04 14.24 -2.16
C ASN A 25 12.70 14.48 -1.45
N ASP A 26 11.61 13.93 -1.98
CA ASP A 26 10.27 14.08 -1.44
C ASP A 26 9.89 12.84 -0.62
N ARG A 27 8.98 12.98 0.33
CA ARG A 27 8.39 11.86 1.06
C ARG A 27 7.32 11.24 0.19
N ILE A 28 7.46 9.95 -0.12
CA ILE A 28 6.56 9.23 -1.00
C ILE A 28 5.76 8.21 -0.20
N CYS A 29 4.45 8.37 -0.19
CA CYS A 29 3.49 7.45 0.41
C CYS A 29 2.83 6.63 -0.70
N ILE A 30 2.93 5.30 -0.63
CA ILE A 30 2.36 4.37 -1.61
C ILE A 30 1.21 3.60 -0.95
N MET A 31 -0.02 3.98 -1.27
CA MET A 31 -1.21 3.35 -0.73
C MET A 31 -1.63 2.15 -1.57
N ALA A 32 -1.70 0.97 -0.96
CA ALA A 32 -2.07 -0.27 -1.62
C ALA A 32 -2.69 -1.26 -0.63
N THR A 33 -3.82 -1.89 -0.96
CA THR A 33 -4.49 -2.86 -0.08
C THR A 33 -3.64 -4.08 0.26
N THR A 34 -4.03 -4.85 1.28
CA THR A 34 -3.44 -6.18 1.53
C THR A 34 -3.59 -7.08 0.30
N CYS A 35 -2.68 -8.02 0.11
CA CYS A 35 -2.61 -8.87 -1.09
C CYS A 35 -2.43 -8.13 -2.43
N CYS A 36 -2.13 -6.82 -2.44
CA CYS A 36 -1.83 -6.05 -3.67
C CYS A 36 -0.41 -6.27 -4.23
N GLY A 37 0.32 -7.29 -3.77
CA GLY A 37 1.68 -7.57 -4.25
C GLY A 37 2.79 -6.68 -3.66
N LYS A 38 2.52 -5.92 -2.59
CA LYS A 38 3.50 -5.04 -1.92
C LYS A 38 4.84 -5.73 -1.62
N SER A 39 4.82 -6.91 -0.99
CA SER A 39 6.05 -7.65 -0.65
C SER A 39 6.87 -7.99 -1.91
N THR A 40 6.20 -8.37 -3.00
CA THR A 40 6.86 -8.63 -4.30
C THR A 40 7.49 -7.36 -4.87
N LEU A 41 6.79 -6.22 -4.79
CA LEU A 41 7.33 -4.94 -5.24
C LEU A 41 8.50 -4.49 -4.36
N HIS A 42 8.43 -4.72 -3.06
CA HIS A 42 9.51 -4.41 -2.11
C HIS A 42 10.78 -5.21 -2.40
N GLU A 43 10.68 -6.50 -2.72
CA GLU A 43 11.82 -7.31 -3.16
C GLU A 43 12.48 -6.80 -4.45
N LEU A 44 11.68 -6.25 -5.38
CA LEU A 44 12.16 -5.73 -6.67
C LEU A 44 12.66 -4.28 -6.59
N ILE A 45 12.32 -3.57 -5.51
CA ILE A 45 12.61 -2.15 -5.28
C ILE A 45 13.04 -1.96 -3.81
N PRO A 46 14.27 -2.37 -3.46
CA PRO A 46 14.72 -2.52 -2.07
C PRO A 46 14.84 -1.19 -1.30
N GLU A 47 14.77 -0.05 -1.98
CA GLU A 47 14.71 1.26 -1.32
C GLU A 47 13.36 1.56 -0.66
N THR A 48 12.31 0.80 -1.00
CA THR A 48 10.98 0.95 -0.38
C THR A 48 10.99 0.43 1.06
N VAL A 49 9.98 0.82 1.85
CA VAL A 49 9.77 0.38 3.22
C VAL A 49 8.35 -0.17 3.36
N ASP A 50 8.17 -1.28 4.09
CA ASP A 50 6.84 -1.75 4.46
C ASP A 50 6.41 -1.12 5.79
N MET A 51 5.20 -0.55 5.84
CA MET A 51 4.62 0.01 7.05
C MET A 51 4.57 -0.99 8.21
N ASP A 52 4.32 -2.26 7.91
CA ASP A 52 4.25 -3.31 8.91
C ASP A 52 5.63 -3.49 9.58
N ASP A 53 6.71 -3.53 8.81
CA ASP A 53 8.08 -3.68 9.34
C ASP A 53 8.49 -2.51 10.26
N GLU A 54 7.96 -1.31 10.00
CA GLU A 54 8.17 -0.15 10.87
C GLU A 54 7.25 -0.16 12.10
N LEU A 55 6.00 -0.62 11.97
CA LEU A 55 4.99 -0.53 13.01
C LEU A 55 5.08 -1.68 14.03
N TRP A 56 5.08 -2.94 13.58
CA TRP A 56 4.92 -4.12 14.45
C TRP A 56 5.95 -4.18 15.59
N PRO A 57 7.24 -3.87 15.38
CA PRO A 57 8.22 -3.87 16.47
C PRO A 57 7.94 -2.87 17.60
N GLN A 58 7.05 -1.91 17.37
CA GLN A 58 6.67 -0.86 18.32
C GLN A 58 5.33 -1.13 19.02
N LEU A 59 4.67 -2.25 18.72
CA LEU A 59 3.37 -2.58 19.29
C LEU A 59 3.50 -3.30 20.63
N THR A 60 2.52 -3.05 21.50
CA THR A 60 2.28 -3.89 22.69
C THR A 60 1.43 -5.10 22.31
N GLU A 61 1.47 -6.17 23.11
CA GLU A 61 0.65 -7.37 22.88
C GLU A 61 -0.86 -7.07 22.78
N GLU A 62 -1.37 -6.09 23.55
CA GLU A 62 -2.77 -5.66 23.48
C GLU A 62 -3.10 -4.97 22.16
N GLU A 63 -2.20 -4.12 21.67
CA GLU A 63 -2.36 -3.44 20.37
C GLU A 63 -2.34 -4.45 19.22
N GLU A 64 -1.40 -5.39 19.24
CA GLU A 64 -1.34 -6.48 18.26
C GLU A 64 -2.63 -7.32 18.27
N ALA A 65 -3.08 -7.72 19.47
CA ALA A 65 -4.28 -8.52 19.63
C ALA A 65 -5.53 -7.78 19.09
N HIS A 66 -5.62 -6.47 19.29
CA HIS A 66 -6.71 -5.66 18.74
C HIS A 66 -6.66 -5.56 17.21
N LEU A 67 -5.48 -5.31 16.64
CA LEU A 67 -5.30 -5.21 15.18
C LEU A 67 -5.59 -6.52 14.45
N CYS A 68 -5.34 -7.66 15.08
CA CYS A 68 -5.54 -8.99 14.53
C CYS A 68 -6.99 -9.51 14.62
N GLN A 69 -7.93 -8.73 15.17
CA GLN A 69 -9.33 -9.13 15.26
C GLN A 69 -9.97 -9.27 13.88
N LYS A 70 -10.87 -10.26 13.75
CA LYS A 70 -11.62 -10.52 12.51
C LYS A 70 -13.13 -10.54 12.78
N PRO A 71 -13.96 -10.09 11.82
CA PRO A 71 -13.59 -9.47 10.54
C PRO A 71 -12.98 -8.08 10.73
N TRP A 72 -12.30 -7.57 9.69
CA TRP A 72 -11.82 -6.19 9.71
C TRP A 72 -12.99 -5.22 9.81
N THR A 73 -12.90 -4.26 10.74
CA THR A 73 -13.91 -3.22 10.95
C THR A 73 -13.30 -1.84 10.81
N LYS A 74 -14.17 -0.82 10.62
CA LYS A 74 -13.73 0.59 10.62
C LYS A 74 -13.05 0.98 11.93
N GLU A 75 -13.50 0.45 13.07
CA GLU A 75 -12.89 0.71 14.38
C GLU A 75 -11.45 0.22 14.44
N ILE A 76 -11.20 -1.02 13.98
CA ILE A 76 -9.85 -1.58 13.85
C ILE A 76 -9.02 -0.70 12.90
N GLY A 77 -9.61 -0.27 11.77
CA GLY A 77 -8.95 0.63 10.82
C GLY A 77 -8.60 2.01 11.40
N ASP A 78 -9.49 2.61 12.19
CA ASP A 78 -9.26 3.89 12.85
C ASP A 78 -8.15 3.77 13.91
N PHE A 79 -8.15 2.66 14.67
CA PHE A 79 -7.11 2.34 15.65
C PHE A 79 -5.74 2.15 14.99
N ALA A 80 -5.66 1.33 13.94
CA ALA A 80 -4.45 1.16 13.13
C ALA A 80 -3.96 2.51 12.60
N GLY A 81 -4.89 3.31 12.07
CA GLY A 81 -4.58 4.64 11.55
C GLY A 81 -4.04 5.60 12.59
N ARG A 82 -4.44 5.49 13.86
CA ARG A 82 -3.87 6.29 14.96
C ARG A 82 -2.42 5.86 15.23
N LEU A 83 -2.19 4.56 15.43
CA LEU A 83 -0.86 4.02 15.74
C LEU A 83 0.15 4.33 14.62
N VAL A 84 -0.25 4.13 13.36
CA VAL A 84 0.60 4.42 12.19
C VAL A 84 0.98 5.90 12.13
N ARG A 85 0.04 6.82 12.37
CA ARG A 85 0.32 8.27 12.37
C ARG A 85 1.20 8.72 13.54
N GLU A 86 1.14 8.03 14.67
CA GLU A 86 1.95 8.33 15.84
C GLU A 86 3.38 7.78 15.73
N ARG A 87 3.58 6.65 15.03
CA ARG A 87 4.80 5.84 15.14
C ARG A 87 5.55 5.64 13.82
N VAL A 88 4.91 5.84 12.67
CA VAL A 88 5.52 5.64 11.35
C VAL A 88 5.72 6.99 10.68
N THR A 89 6.89 7.20 10.08
CA THR A 89 7.24 8.44 9.39
C THR A 89 7.73 8.13 7.98
N VAL A 90 7.18 8.81 6.97
CA VAL A 90 7.65 8.72 5.60
C VAL A 90 8.93 9.55 5.45
N LYS A 91 10.00 8.96 4.90
CA LYS A 91 11.31 9.59 4.76
C LYS A 91 11.66 9.79 3.27
N PRO A 92 12.31 10.91 2.88
CA PRO A 92 12.86 11.07 1.54
C PRO A 92 13.83 9.93 1.19
N GLY A 93 13.80 9.50 -0.07
CA GLY A 93 14.61 8.37 -0.56
C GLY A 93 14.14 6.99 -0.09
N HIS A 94 13.10 6.91 0.75
CA HIS A 94 12.55 5.67 1.28
C HIS A 94 11.02 5.62 1.12
N PRO A 95 10.51 5.34 -0.10
CA PRO A 95 9.08 5.31 -0.36
C PRO A 95 8.38 4.25 0.52
N LEU A 96 7.32 4.65 1.21
CA LEU A 96 6.63 3.80 2.18
C LEU A 96 5.40 3.16 1.55
N PHE A 97 5.34 1.83 1.52
CA PHE A 97 4.11 1.10 1.30
C PHE A 97 3.22 1.10 2.54
N THR A 98 1.97 1.53 2.42
CA THR A 98 1.07 1.69 3.58
C THR A 98 -0.40 1.47 3.22
N LEU A 99 -1.19 1.15 4.24
CA LEU A 99 -2.66 1.15 4.17
C LEU A 99 -3.26 2.51 4.58
N ILE A 100 -2.49 3.34 5.27
CA ILE A 100 -2.90 4.58 5.91
C ILE A 100 -2.13 5.74 5.30
N LEU A 101 -2.85 6.79 4.90
CA LEU A 101 -2.22 8.03 4.44
C LEU A 101 -1.46 8.70 5.59
N LEU A 102 -0.17 8.93 5.36
CA LEU A 102 0.72 9.72 6.21
C LEU A 102 1.05 11.06 5.55
N ASP A 103 1.71 11.94 6.32
CA ASP A 103 2.20 13.22 5.78
C ASP A 103 3.29 12.99 4.73
N CYS A 104 3.07 13.53 3.53
CA CYS A 104 3.90 13.29 2.35
C CYS A 104 3.67 14.36 1.27
N GLU A 105 4.69 14.64 0.46
CA GLU A 105 4.56 15.49 -0.73
C GLU A 105 4.03 14.71 -1.95
N VAL A 106 4.25 13.38 -1.98
CA VAL A 106 3.86 12.52 -3.10
C VAL A 106 3.02 11.34 -2.61
N LEU A 107 1.84 11.20 -3.19
CA LEU A 107 0.93 10.09 -2.96
C LEU A 107 0.82 9.23 -4.22
N VAL A 108 1.12 7.94 -4.09
CA VAL A 108 0.91 6.93 -5.14
C VAL A 108 -0.21 6.01 -4.69
N TYR A 109 -1.24 5.79 -5.51
CA TYR A 109 -2.27 4.78 -5.27
C TYR A 109 -2.09 3.61 -6.24
N LEU A 110 -1.94 2.40 -5.69
CA LEU A 110 -1.93 1.15 -6.44
C LEU A 110 -3.33 0.54 -6.45
N ASP A 111 -3.98 0.62 -7.62
CA ASP A 111 -5.32 0.11 -7.83
C ASP A 111 -5.27 -1.32 -8.37
N ILE A 112 -5.86 -2.26 -7.63
CA ILE A 112 -5.99 -3.67 -8.02
C ILE A 112 -7.47 -3.99 -8.27
N SER A 113 -7.75 -4.78 -9.31
CA SER A 113 -9.13 -5.21 -9.59
C SER A 113 -9.61 -6.24 -8.57
N ASP A 114 -10.92 -6.33 -8.37
CA ASP A 114 -11.52 -7.31 -7.45
C ASP A 114 -11.17 -8.75 -7.84
N GLU A 115 -11.11 -9.03 -9.15
CA GLU A 115 -10.76 -10.36 -9.68
C GLU A 115 -9.32 -10.74 -9.29
N LEU A 116 -8.37 -9.85 -9.57
CA LEU A 116 -6.96 -10.09 -9.25
C LEU A 116 -6.72 -10.14 -7.74
N LEU A 117 -7.40 -9.27 -6.98
CA LEU A 117 -7.34 -9.28 -5.52
C LEU A 117 -7.88 -10.59 -4.95
N ALA A 118 -8.98 -11.12 -5.49
CA ALA A 118 -9.53 -12.41 -5.08
C ALA A 118 -8.56 -13.56 -5.36
N GLU A 119 -7.89 -13.55 -6.51
CA GLU A 119 -6.86 -14.52 -6.83
C GLU A 119 -5.68 -14.47 -5.86
N HIS A 120 -5.21 -13.26 -5.51
CA HIS A 120 -4.11 -13.07 -4.57
C HIS A 120 -4.49 -13.51 -3.16
N CYS A 121 -5.69 -13.16 -2.70
CA CYS A 121 -6.21 -13.60 -1.40
C CYS A 121 -6.28 -15.12 -1.33
N LYS A 122 -6.78 -15.77 -2.40
CA LYS A 122 -6.81 -17.24 -2.50
C LYS A 122 -5.41 -17.86 -2.40
N LYS A 123 -4.42 -17.33 -3.14
CA LYS A 123 -3.02 -17.80 -3.09
C LYS A 123 -2.43 -17.67 -1.68
N ARG A 124 -2.78 -16.60 -0.95
CA ARG A 124 -2.27 -16.30 0.40
C ARG A 124 -3.12 -16.84 1.54
N GLN A 125 -4.22 -17.56 1.24
CA GLN A 125 -5.20 -18.01 2.24
C GLN A 125 -5.73 -16.84 3.11
N ALA A 126 -5.82 -15.64 2.52
CA ALA A 126 -6.34 -14.44 3.16
C ALA A 126 -7.84 -14.29 2.88
N ASP A 127 -8.54 -13.57 3.76
CA ASP A 127 -9.95 -13.27 3.57
C ASP A 127 -10.13 -12.16 2.52
N PHE A 128 -10.84 -12.47 1.44
CA PHE A 128 -11.10 -11.52 0.36
C PHE A 128 -11.98 -10.35 0.80
N GLN A 129 -12.95 -10.58 1.69
CA GLN A 129 -13.87 -9.55 2.13
C GLN A 129 -13.14 -8.51 2.99
N ASP A 130 -12.25 -8.94 3.89
CA ASP A 130 -11.38 -8.05 4.66
C ASP A 130 -10.47 -7.24 3.71
N ALA A 131 -9.83 -7.90 2.74
CA ALA A 131 -8.97 -7.22 1.77
C ALA A 131 -9.73 -6.18 0.93
N LYS A 132 -10.98 -6.49 0.55
CA LYS A 132 -11.87 -5.58 -0.17
C LYS A 132 -12.30 -4.39 0.69
N ASN A 133 -12.67 -4.62 1.95
CA ASN A 133 -13.03 -3.55 2.88
C ASN A 133 -11.87 -2.55 3.06
N ILE A 134 -10.65 -3.06 3.20
CA ILE A 134 -9.43 -2.24 3.26
C ILE A 134 -9.22 -1.48 1.94
N ASN A 135 -9.39 -2.14 0.80
CA ASN A 135 -9.24 -1.51 -0.52
C ASN A 135 -10.22 -0.34 -0.71
N ASP A 136 -11.48 -0.53 -0.32
CA ASP A 136 -12.51 0.51 -0.38
C ASP A 136 -12.17 1.70 0.54
N ALA A 137 -11.63 1.44 1.74
CA ALA A 137 -11.16 2.50 2.65
C ALA A 137 -10.00 3.31 2.05
N ILE A 138 -9.04 2.65 1.41
CA ILE A 138 -7.93 3.29 0.69
C ILE A 138 -8.45 4.12 -0.48
N LYS A 139 -9.31 3.55 -1.32
CA LYS A 139 -9.91 4.23 -2.48
C LYS A 139 -10.69 5.48 -2.09
N ASN A 140 -11.44 5.40 -0.99
CA ASN A 140 -12.14 6.55 -0.42
C ASN A 140 -11.16 7.64 0.05
N THR A 141 -10.03 7.26 0.63
CA THR A 141 -8.97 8.19 1.03
C THR A 141 -8.36 8.86 -0.20
N TRP A 142 -7.96 8.08 -1.20
CA TRP A 142 -7.43 8.57 -2.48
C TRP A 142 -8.36 9.57 -3.17
N ASN A 143 -9.66 9.25 -3.27
CA ASN A 143 -10.65 10.12 -3.90
C ASN A 143 -10.76 11.49 -3.23
N LYS A 144 -10.64 11.55 -1.89
CA LYS A 144 -10.61 12.82 -1.16
C LYS A 144 -9.32 13.61 -1.42
N GLN A 145 -8.17 12.94 -1.39
CA GLN A 145 -6.87 13.62 -1.52
C GLN A 145 -6.65 14.21 -2.92
N ARG A 146 -7.04 13.49 -3.98
CA ARG A 146 -6.89 13.99 -5.35
C ARG A 146 -7.70 15.26 -5.64
N GLU A 147 -8.73 15.56 -4.83
CA GLU A 147 -9.55 16.77 -4.98
C GLU A 147 -8.94 17.98 -4.24
N MET A 148 -8.09 17.74 -3.24
CA MET A 148 -7.50 18.79 -2.40
C MET A 148 -6.34 19.53 -3.08
N ASN A 149 -5.70 18.93 -4.10
CA ASN A 149 -4.56 19.51 -4.84
C ASN A 149 -3.40 20.01 -3.97
N ASP A 150 -3.21 19.44 -2.78
CA ASP A 150 -2.16 19.82 -1.81
C ASP A 150 -0.86 19.01 -1.94
N ARG A 151 -0.89 17.94 -2.74
CA ARG A 151 0.22 16.99 -2.95
C ARG A 151 0.22 16.45 -4.38
N VAL A 152 1.37 15.95 -4.84
CA VAL A 152 1.48 15.30 -6.15
C VAL A 152 0.87 13.90 -6.06
N CYS A 153 -0.08 13.60 -6.94
CA CYS A 153 -0.84 12.35 -6.91
C CYS A 153 -0.58 11.50 -8.17
N TYR A 154 -0.23 10.22 -7.98
CA TYR A 154 -0.06 9.23 -9.04
C TYR A 154 -1.04 8.07 -8.86
N TYR A 155 -1.69 7.67 -9.95
CA TYR A 155 -2.57 6.50 -10.00
C TYR A 155 -1.89 5.44 -10.86
N LEU A 156 -1.69 4.24 -10.31
CA LEU A 156 -1.15 3.10 -11.04
C LEU A 156 -2.12 1.94 -10.91
N LYS A 157 -2.56 1.40 -12.05
CA LYS A 157 -3.35 0.17 -12.08
C LYS A 157 -2.41 -1.03 -12.13
N ILE A 158 -2.61 -1.98 -11.22
CA ILE A 158 -1.91 -3.27 -11.23
C ILE A 158 -2.58 -4.17 -12.25
N THR A 159 -1.76 -4.76 -13.11
CA THR A 159 -2.13 -5.82 -14.04
C THR A 159 -1.22 -7.01 -13.77
N GLU A 160 -1.71 -8.23 -13.99
CA GLU A 160 -0.94 -9.49 -13.95
C GLU A 160 -1.21 -10.36 -15.19
#